data_AF-A0AA36DT64-F1
#
_entry.id   AF-A0AA36DT64-F1
#
_cell.length_a   1.000
_cell.length_b   1.000
_cell.length_c   1.000
_cell.angle_alpha   90.00
_cell.angle_beta   90.00
_cell.angle_gamma   90.00
#
_symmetry.space_group_name_H-M   'P 1'
#
loop_
_entity.id
_entity.type
_entity.pdbx_description
1 polymer ?
#
loop_
_entity_poly.entity_id
_entity_poly.type
_entity_poly.pdbx_seq_one_letter_code
_entity_poly.pdbx_strand_id
1 'polypeptide(L)'
;MKTRHPVRPDTALTERKDGAVADTNYDVHYDVFLICTVLSHTHSPGEALILTHSDAGYCVAKQKFSGFEWEAKPTIHKDHVAITLWCNPEVETDSWRCAALITVYSCSSVDNGTTLLYRCSHIFHNEYRSTSIIIPRFELYNNGSLGILSTSREAAMTGLKFTKPTEFNNTCIAFKNSDMRVFVNKEYLMMNSQKFATLFTPERAESPASNLDKSESGDDFDILSSRASMPEQPLRDDSVLDVNLLSSHGDGVPSPAVCEERVFLLEDVNIKDFIAFLETIYPPFHNITGENVESVLPTAFRFDVEHILKKCENYLRTEDARKSFGLFQRLVFATTYKMGSLQNDCLTLLQNSRDVLLLLDDPRVKNASPDLRYLLLETLHKRFRSEAGTSPSEADGASTTSNF
;
A
#
# COMPACT_ATOMS: atom_id res chain seq x y z
N MET A 1 -68.14 -50.28 -0.43
CA MET A 1 -68.98 -50.62 0.74
C MET A 1 -68.73 -49.58 1.84
N LYS A 2 -69.78 -48.81 2.20
CA LYS A 2 -69.96 -47.87 3.33
C LYS A 2 -68.88 -46.77 3.46
N THR A 3 -68.96 -45.56 2.88
CA THR A 3 -69.97 -44.45 2.94
C THR A 3 -70.50 -44.08 4.32
N ARG A 4 -70.13 -42.86 4.78
CA ARG A 4 -70.96 -41.94 5.59
C ARG A 4 -70.44 -40.49 5.48
N HIS A 5 -71.22 -39.66 4.79
CA HIS A 5 -71.43 -38.22 5.02
C HIS A 5 -72.77 -38.06 5.78
N PRO A 6 -73.35 -36.85 5.99
CA PRO A 6 -72.86 -35.57 6.55
C PRO A 6 -73.83 -35.04 7.63
N VAL A 7 -73.51 -33.99 8.41
CA VAL A 7 -74.53 -33.06 8.99
C VAL A 7 -73.88 -31.68 9.30
N ARG A 8 -74.47 -30.61 8.73
CA ARG A 8 -74.36 -29.19 9.14
C ARG A 8 -75.32 -28.91 10.32
N PRO A 9 -75.08 -27.86 11.12
CA PRO A 9 -76.13 -26.83 11.12
C PRO A 9 -75.61 -25.38 11.08
N ASP A 10 -76.57 -24.55 10.73
CA ASP A 10 -76.52 -23.14 10.36
C ASP A 10 -76.32 -22.16 11.54
N THR A 11 -75.63 -21.06 11.18
CA THR A 11 -75.91 -19.63 11.46
C THR A 11 -76.54 -19.20 12.80
N ALA A 12 -75.81 -18.36 13.54
CA ALA A 12 -76.39 -17.20 14.21
C ALA A 12 -75.38 -16.04 14.26
N LEU A 13 -75.77 -14.91 13.68
CA LEU A 13 -75.09 -13.62 13.84
C LEU A 13 -75.07 -13.21 15.32
N THR A 14 -73.96 -12.61 15.74
CA THR A 14 -74.01 -11.58 16.79
C THR A 14 -72.96 -10.54 16.48
N GLU A 15 -73.44 -9.36 16.10
CA GLU A 15 -72.66 -8.13 16.05
C GLU A 15 -72.04 -7.87 17.44
N ARG A 16 -70.73 -7.63 17.48
CA ARG A 16 -70.13 -6.84 18.55
C ARG A 16 -69.22 -5.78 17.96
N LYS A 17 -69.68 -4.56 18.19
CA LYS A 17 -69.06 -3.26 18.02
C LYS A 17 -67.72 -3.15 18.76
N ASP A 18 -66.85 -2.38 18.11
CA ASP A 18 -65.94 -1.38 18.67
C ASP A 18 -64.94 -1.82 19.75
N GLY A 19 -63.69 -1.95 19.30
CA GLY A 19 -62.50 -1.97 20.13
C GLY A 19 -61.29 -1.62 19.27
N ALA A 20 -61.14 -0.34 18.93
CA ALA A 20 -59.94 0.19 18.32
C ALA A 20 -58.77 0.01 19.29
N VAL A 21 -57.95 -1.02 19.06
CA VAL A 21 -56.62 -1.12 19.66
C VAL A 21 -55.70 -0.36 18.71
N ALA A 22 -55.21 0.78 19.19
CA ALA A 22 -54.16 1.52 18.51
C ALA A 22 -52.91 0.64 18.45
N ASP A 23 -52.57 0.15 17.25
CA ASP A 23 -51.23 -0.29 16.92
C ASP A 23 -50.29 0.91 17.07
N THR A 24 -49.71 1.03 18.26
CA THR A 24 -48.54 1.87 18.46
C THR A 24 -47.38 1.11 17.86
N ASN A 25 -47.17 1.36 16.56
CA ASN A 25 -45.98 1.00 15.84
C ASN A 25 -44.83 1.78 16.49
N TYR A 26 -44.18 1.17 17.48
CA TYR A 26 -42.95 1.69 18.06
C TYR A 26 -41.86 1.53 16.99
N ASP A 27 -41.62 2.59 16.22
CA ASP A 27 -40.35 2.77 15.52
C ASP A 27 -39.28 2.94 16.60
N VAL A 28 -38.70 1.82 17.03
CA VAL A 28 -37.56 1.82 17.93
C VAL A 28 -36.37 2.27 17.11
N HIS A 29 -36.04 3.56 17.19
CA HIS A 29 -34.78 4.09 16.70
C HIS A 29 -33.63 3.49 17.54
N TYR A 30 -32.82 2.66 16.90
CA TYR A 30 -31.59 2.13 17.49
C TYR A 30 -30.40 2.96 16.98
N ASP A 31 -29.81 3.76 17.87
CA ASP A 31 -28.54 4.42 17.62
C ASP A 31 -27.43 3.37 17.66
N VAL A 32 -26.84 3.07 16.50
CA VAL A 32 -25.76 2.08 16.37
C VAL A 32 -24.45 2.82 16.17
N PHE A 33 -23.62 2.87 17.21
CA PHE A 33 -22.23 3.33 17.10
C PHE A 33 -21.32 2.16 16.76
N LEU A 34 -20.42 2.35 15.80
CA LEU A 34 -19.56 1.28 15.31
C LEU A 34 -18.08 1.66 15.35
N ILE A 35 -17.34 0.94 16.17
CA ILE A 35 -15.88 0.80 16.10
C ILE A 35 -15.63 -0.70 16.24
N CYS A 36 -15.03 -1.34 15.23
CA CYS A 36 -14.55 -2.70 15.43
C CYS A 36 -13.28 -3.00 14.62
N THR A 37 -12.24 -3.29 15.37
CA THR A 37 -10.90 -3.69 14.96
C THR A 37 -10.82 -5.22 14.96
N VAL A 38 -10.04 -5.78 14.04
CA VAL A 38 -9.83 -7.23 13.86
C VAL A 38 -9.37 -7.92 15.15
N LEU A 39 -10.03 -9.03 15.50
CA LEU A 39 -9.44 -10.12 16.29
C LEU A 39 -9.39 -11.37 15.40
N SER A 40 -8.25 -11.61 14.76
CA SER A 40 -7.88 -12.93 14.25
C SER A 40 -6.35 -13.09 14.32
N HIS A 41 -5.92 -14.29 14.70
CA HIS A 41 -4.52 -14.59 15.02
C HIS A 41 -3.56 -14.67 13.80
N THR A 42 -4.00 -14.29 12.59
CA THR A 42 -3.15 -14.42 11.38
C THR A 42 -3.21 -13.27 10.37
N HIS A 43 -4.04 -12.24 10.55
CA HIS A 43 -4.09 -11.08 9.63
C HIS A 43 -3.96 -9.75 10.38
N SER A 44 -3.14 -8.85 9.83
CA SER A 44 -2.92 -7.51 10.40
C SER A 44 -4.22 -6.71 10.44
N PRO A 45 -4.52 -5.95 11.51
CA PRO A 45 -5.79 -5.25 11.75
C PRO A 45 -6.16 -4.11 10.78
N GLY A 46 -5.52 -4.02 9.61
CA GLY A 46 -5.68 -2.95 8.62
C GLY A 46 -6.26 -3.36 7.26
N GLU A 47 -6.82 -4.56 7.10
CA GLU A 47 -7.26 -5.10 5.80
C GLU A 47 -8.75 -5.50 5.77
N ALA A 48 -9.65 -4.64 6.26
CA ALA A 48 -11.08 -4.91 6.27
C ALA A 48 -11.90 -3.64 6.01
N LEU A 49 -12.90 -3.73 5.11
CA LEU A 49 -13.88 -2.65 4.94
C LEU A 49 -14.94 -2.77 6.02
N ILE A 50 -15.16 -1.67 6.74
CA ILE A 50 -16.12 -1.61 7.84
C ILE A 50 -17.30 -0.75 7.41
N LEU A 51 -18.48 -1.35 7.31
CA LEU A 51 -19.72 -0.63 7.04
C LEU A 51 -20.37 -0.23 8.36
N THR A 52 -20.41 1.07 8.63
CA THR A 52 -21.03 1.64 9.84
C THR A 52 -22.48 1.98 9.55
N HIS A 53 -23.41 1.57 10.41
CA HIS A 53 -24.80 2.02 10.36
C HIS A 53 -24.91 3.40 11.02
N SER A 54 -25.72 4.29 10.45
CA SER A 54 -26.09 5.59 11.02
C SER A 54 -27.60 5.80 10.87
N ASP A 55 -28.15 6.85 11.46
CA ASP A 55 -29.58 7.18 11.34
C ASP A 55 -30.01 7.44 9.88
N ALA A 56 -29.07 7.82 9.03
CA ALA A 56 -29.27 8.01 7.59
C ALA A 56 -29.06 6.72 6.77
N GLY A 57 -28.84 5.57 7.42
CA GLY A 57 -28.48 4.29 6.81
C GLY A 57 -26.99 3.98 6.94
N TYR A 58 -26.52 2.96 6.22
CA TYR A 58 -25.12 2.56 6.27
C TYR A 58 -24.22 3.48 5.41
N CYS A 59 -23.04 3.81 5.93
CA CYS A 59 -22.03 4.61 5.23
C CYS A 59 -21.32 3.80 4.14
N VAL A 60 -20.90 4.50 3.07
CA VAL A 60 -19.96 3.95 2.09
C VAL A 60 -18.60 3.78 2.77
N ALA A 61 -18.01 2.59 2.69
CA ALA A 61 -16.66 2.35 3.17
C ALA A 61 -15.69 2.39 1.99
N LYS A 62 -14.63 3.20 2.11
CA LYS A 62 -13.52 3.22 1.16
C LYS A 62 -12.22 2.90 1.88
N GLN A 63 -11.42 2.01 1.32
CA GLN A 63 -10.10 1.71 1.87
C GLN A 63 -9.14 1.20 0.81
N LYS A 64 -7.88 1.65 0.90
CA LYS A 64 -6.80 1.16 0.06
C LYS A 64 -6.00 0.10 0.81
N PHE A 65 -5.99 -1.11 0.30
CA PHE A 65 -5.13 -2.18 0.80
C PHE A 65 -4.74 -3.12 -0.33
N SER A 66 -3.58 -3.77 -0.19
CA SER A 66 -3.00 -4.62 -1.25
C SER A 66 -2.86 -3.92 -2.61
N GLY A 67 -2.65 -2.61 -2.64
CA GLY A 67 -2.47 -1.82 -3.87
C GLY A 67 -3.76 -1.51 -4.65
N PHE A 68 -4.92 -1.94 -4.15
CA PHE A 68 -6.23 -1.63 -4.74
C PHE A 68 -7.02 -0.69 -3.84
N GLU A 69 -7.77 0.21 -4.44
CA GLU A 69 -8.84 0.95 -3.76
C GLU A 69 -10.11 0.10 -3.77
N TRP A 70 -10.66 -0.13 -2.59
CA TRP A 70 -11.90 -0.84 -2.43
C TRP A 70 -12.98 0.12 -1.96
N GLU A 71 -14.17 -0.02 -2.54
CA GLU A 71 -15.36 0.71 -2.13
C GLU A 71 -16.48 -0.29 -1.87
N ALA A 72 -17.17 -0.16 -0.74
CA ALA A 72 -18.36 -0.94 -0.42
C ALA A 72 -19.54 0.00 -0.17
N LYS A 73 -20.60 -0.16 -0.95
CA LYS A 73 -21.85 0.62 -0.84
C LYS A 73 -23.03 -0.30 -0.51
N PRO A 74 -23.59 -0.17 0.70
CA PRO A 74 -24.80 -0.85 1.09
C PRO A 74 -26.03 -0.13 0.54
N THR A 75 -27.02 -0.91 0.11
CA THR A 75 -28.35 -0.47 -0.30
C THR A 75 -29.37 -1.26 0.50
N ILE A 76 -30.17 -0.56 1.32
CA ILE A 76 -31.14 -1.19 2.21
C ILE A 76 -32.45 -1.35 1.46
N HIS A 77 -32.94 -2.59 1.39
CA HIS A 77 -34.28 -2.92 0.91
C HIS A 77 -35.16 -3.36 2.09
N LYS A 78 -36.45 -3.59 1.81
CA LYS A 78 -37.43 -3.96 2.85
C LYS A 78 -37.07 -5.30 3.52
N ASP A 79 -36.60 -6.25 2.74
CA ASP A 79 -36.40 -7.65 3.10
C ASP A 79 -34.93 -8.10 3.08
N HIS A 80 -34.03 -7.29 2.51
CA HIS A 80 -32.60 -7.59 2.40
C HIS A 80 -31.73 -6.33 2.39
N VAL A 81 -30.43 -6.52 2.57
CA VAL A 81 -29.39 -5.51 2.34
C VAL A 81 -28.53 -5.99 1.18
N ALA A 82 -28.42 -5.16 0.14
CA ALA A 82 -27.55 -5.39 -0.99
C ALA A 82 -26.25 -4.60 -0.81
N ILE A 83 -25.11 -5.27 -0.71
CA ILE A 83 -23.80 -4.65 -0.61
C ILE A 83 -23.15 -4.74 -1.99
N THR A 84 -22.94 -3.60 -2.63
CA THR A 84 -22.14 -3.57 -3.86
C THR A 84 -20.69 -3.28 -3.47
N LEU A 85 -19.78 -4.14 -3.91
CA LEU A 85 -18.35 -4.04 -3.66
C LEU A 85 -17.66 -3.73 -4.99
N TRP A 86 -16.88 -2.65 -5.03
CA TRP A 86 -16.04 -2.27 -6.16
C TRP A 86 -14.56 -2.50 -5.84
N CYS A 87 -13.81 -2.88 -6.86
CA CYS A 87 -12.36 -2.88 -6.86
C CYS A 87 -11.88 -1.85 -7.89
N ASN A 88 -11.00 -0.93 -7.47
CA ASN A 88 -10.46 0.16 -8.30
C ASN A 88 -11.53 0.89 -9.14
N PRO A 89 -12.58 1.45 -8.52
CA PRO A 89 -13.68 2.07 -9.26
C PRO A 89 -13.18 3.19 -10.21
N GLU A 90 -12.13 3.91 -9.83
CA GLU A 90 -11.60 5.08 -10.54
C GLU A 90 -10.46 4.76 -11.53
N VAL A 91 -9.94 3.53 -11.59
CA VAL A 91 -8.80 3.20 -12.47
C VAL A 91 -9.31 2.89 -13.88
N GLU A 92 -9.13 3.77 -14.84
CA GLU A 92 -9.62 3.60 -16.22
C GLU A 92 -8.86 2.53 -17.05
N THR A 93 -7.76 1.98 -16.54
CA THR A 93 -6.93 1.05 -17.32
C THR A 93 -7.55 -0.35 -17.43
N ASP A 94 -7.35 -0.99 -18.59
CA ASP A 94 -7.77 -2.38 -18.85
C ASP A 94 -6.84 -3.44 -18.25
N SER A 95 -5.69 -2.99 -17.75
CA SER A 95 -4.53 -3.81 -17.42
C SER A 95 -4.47 -4.23 -15.95
N TRP A 96 -5.62 -4.52 -15.35
CA TRP A 96 -5.66 -5.05 -13.99
C TRP A 96 -6.69 -6.16 -13.84
N ARG A 97 -6.34 -7.11 -12.99
CA ARG A 97 -7.19 -8.22 -12.60
C ARG A 97 -6.97 -8.48 -11.11
N CYS A 98 -8.06 -8.47 -10.35
CA CYS A 98 -8.05 -8.69 -8.92
C CYS A 98 -8.95 -9.88 -8.60
N ALA A 99 -8.33 -11.03 -8.32
CA ALA A 99 -9.07 -12.14 -7.73
C ALA A 99 -9.17 -11.91 -6.22
N ALA A 100 -10.36 -12.06 -5.66
CA ALA A 100 -10.66 -11.76 -4.27
C ALA A 100 -11.61 -12.79 -3.67
N LEU A 101 -11.18 -13.40 -2.57
CA LEU A 101 -12.07 -14.15 -1.69
C LEU A 101 -12.82 -13.22 -0.75
N ILE A 102 -14.04 -12.84 -1.10
CA ILE A 102 -14.88 -11.94 -0.33
C ILE A 102 -15.55 -12.70 0.81
N THR A 103 -15.40 -12.21 2.03
CA THR A 103 -16.07 -12.79 3.20
C THR A 103 -16.80 -11.71 3.99
N VAL A 104 -18.08 -11.92 4.27
CA VAL A 104 -18.92 -10.96 5.00
C VAL A 104 -19.33 -11.55 6.34
N TYR A 105 -19.13 -10.77 7.40
CA TYR A 105 -19.44 -11.16 8.76
C TYR A 105 -20.35 -10.12 9.41
N SER A 106 -21.25 -10.58 10.27
CA SER A 106 -21.88 -9.72 11.28
C SER A 106 -21.12 -9.81 12.59
N CYS A 107 -20.82 -8.67 13.23
CA CYS A 107 -20.30 -8.68 14.61
C CYS A 107 -21.34 -8.10 15.57
N SER A 108 -21.63 -8.85 16.64
CA SER A 108 -22.50 -8.42 17.74
C SER A 108 -21.71 -7.63 18.77
N SER A 109 -22.23 -6.48 19.20
CA SER A 109 -21.64 -5.69 20.28
C SER A 109 -21.80 -6.34 21.66
N VAL A 110 -22.76 -7.27 21.80
CA VAL A 110 -23.10 -7.88 23.08
C VAL A 110 -22.13 -9.01 23.43
N ASP A 111 -21.77 -9.83 22.45
CA ASP A 111 -21.03 -11.09 22.69
C ASP A 111 -19.59 -11.07 22.15
N ASN A 112 -19.17 -9.97 21.49
CA ASN A 112 -17.95 -9.92 20.66
C ASN A 112 -17.85 -11.07 19.62
N GLY A 113 -18.97 -11.77 19.37
CA GLY A 113 -19.06 -12.87 18.43
C GLY A 113 -19.10 -12.35 17.00
N THR A 114 -18.39 -13.05 16.10
CA THR A 114 -18.48 -12.84 14.66
C THR A 114 -19.23 -14.02 14.02
N THR A 115 -20.26 -13.73 13.25
CA THR A 115 -21.02 -14.74 12.50
C THR A 115 -20.73 -14.55 11.02
N LEU A 116 -20.31 -15.62 10.36
CA LEU A 116 -20.10 -15.64 8.92
C LEU A 116 -21.46 -15.61 8.21
N LEU A 117 -21.71 -14.57 7.41
CA LEU A 117 -22.94 -14.42 6.62
C LEU A 117 -22.76 -14.90 5.18
N TYR A 118 -21.61 -14.56 4.57
CA TYR A 118 -21.40 -14.82 3.15
C TYR A 118 -19.93 -15.04 2.83
N ARG A 119 -19.63 -15.91 1.85
CA ARG A 119 -18.27 -16.17 1.37
C ARG A 119 -18.28 -16.55 -0.12
N CYS A 120 -17.53 -15.84 -0.95
CA CYS A 120 -17.37 -16.19 -2.36
C CYS A 120 -15.99 -15.80 -2.93
N SER A 121 -15.56 -16.42 -4.03
CA SER A 121 -14.44 -15.95 -4.85
C SER A 121 -14.99 -15.12 -6.00
N HIS A 122 -14.40 -13.96 -6.27
CA HIS A 122 -14.76 -13.11 -7.39
C HIS A 122 -13.51 -12.54 -8.08
N ILE A 123 -13.59 -12.37 -9.40
CA ILE A 123 -12.51 -11.81 -10.20
C ILE A 123 -12.98 -10.46 -10.73
N PHE A 124 -12.38 -9.41 -10.21
CA PHE A 124 -12.59 -8.05 -10.69
C PHE A 124 -11.61 -7.74 -11.84
N HIS A 125 -12.11 -7.07 -12.85
CA HIS A 125 -11.33 -6.49 -13.95
C HIS A 125 -12.17 -5.38 -14.62
N ASN A 126 -11.69 -4.79 -15.72
CA ASN A 126 -12.37 -3.63 -16.31
C ASN A 126 -13.86 -3.86 -16.66
N GLU A 127 -14.23 -5.03 -17.17
CA GLU A 127 -15.63 -5.33 -17.51
C GLU A 127 -16.50 -5.69 -16.29
N TYR A 128 -15.86 -6.15 -15.20
CA TYR A 128 -16.52 -6.61 -13.97
C TYR A 128 -15.89 -5.94 -12.76
N ARG A 129 -16.08 -4.63 -12.64
CA ARG A 129 -15.48 -3.80 -11.56
C ARG A 129 -16.19 -3.95 -10.22
N SER A 130 -17.41 -4.49 -10.22
CA SER A 130 -18.23 -4.61 -9.04
C SER A 130 -18.99 -5.93 -8.96
N THR A 131 -19.25 -6.36 -7.73
CA THR A 131 -20.14 -7.47 -7.43
C THR A 131 -21.13 -7.05 -6.34
N SER A 132 -22.37 -7.55 -6.42
CA SER A 132 -23.40 -7.27 -5.42
C SER A 132 -23.70 -8.51 -4.60
N ILE A 133 -23.67 -8.36 -3.28
CA ILE A 133 -23.92 -9.41 -2.29
C ILE A 133 -25.26 -9.09 -1.64
N ILE A 134 -26.19 -10.04 -1.65
CA ILE A 134 -27.52 -9.88 -1.07
C ILE A 134 -27.57 -10.65 0.24
N ILE A 135 -27.85 -9.95 1.34
CA ILE A 135 -27.98 -10.53 2.68
C ILE A 135 -29.43 -10.32 3.14
N PRO A 136 -30.18 -11.39 3.40
CA PRO A 136 -31.53 -11.27 3.95
C PRO A 136 -31.53 -10.55 5.29
N ARG A 137 -32.51 -9.67 5.51
CA ARG A 137 -32.56 -8.83 6.72
C ARG A 137 -32.72 -9.64 8.00
N PHE A 138 -33.31 -10.83 7.93
CA PHE A 138 -33.46 -11.72 9.08
C PHE A 138 -32.13 -12.33 9.55
N GLU A 139 -31.08 -12.34 8.71
CA GLU A 139 -29.73 -12.81 9.08
C GLU A 139 -28.91 -11.69 9.75
N LEU A 140 -29.32 -10.44 9.55
CA LEU A 140 -28.77 -9.27 10.23
C LEU A 140 -29.43 -9.17 11.61
N TYR A 141 -28.89 -9.87 12.59
CA TYR A 141 -29.36 -9.75 13.98
C TYR A 141 -29.35 -8.29 14.45
N ASN A 142 -30.37 -7.92 15.23
CA ASN A 142 -30.58 -6.57 15.74
C ASN A 142 -29.29 -6.00 16.36
N ASN A 143 -28.74 -4.96 15.72
CA ASN A 143 -27.59 -4.13 16.15
C ASN A 143 -26.18 -4.63 15.78
N GLY A 144 -26.07 -5.54 14.80
CA GLY A 144 -24.76 -6.00 14.31
C GLY A 144 -24.06 -5.02 13.35
N SER A 145 -22.74 -4.86 13.53
CA SER A 145 -21.85 -4.31 12.49
C SER A 145 -21.71 -5.27 11.32
N LEU A 146 -21.44 -4.75 10.13
CA LEU A 146 -21.13 -5.56 8.95
C LEU A 146 -19.67 -5.32 8.53
N GLY A 147 -18.84 -6.35 8.63
CA GLY A 147 -17.46 -6.32 8.19
C GLY A 147 -17.28 -7.14 6.92
N ILE A 148 -16.61 -6.57 5.91
CA ILE A 148 -16.13 -7.33 4.75
C ILE A 148 -14.65 -7.59 4.99
N LEU A 149 -14.30 -8.82 5.32
CA LEU A 149 -12.92 -9.24 5.54
C LEU A 149 -12.43 -10.10 4.38
N SER A 150 -11.21 -9.74 3.99
CA SER A 150 -10.34 -10.47 3.08
C SER A 150 -10.68 -10.34 1.62
N THR A 151 -9.62 -10.16 0.85
CA THR A 151 -9.54 -10.38 -0.59
C THR A 151 -8.31 -11.26 -0.74
N SER A 152 -8.46 -12.58 -0.58
CA SER A 152 -7.36 -13.49 -0.88
C SER A 152 -7.18 -13.55 -2.40
N ARG A 153 -5.97 -13.26 -2.88
CA ARG A 153 -5.65 -13.35 -4.31
C ARG A 153 -5.62 -14.82 -4.72
N GLU A 154 -6.48 -15.19 -5.65
CA GLU A 154 -6.45 -16.52 -6.27
C GLU A 154 -5.13 -16.70 -7.01
N ALA A 155 -4.51 -17.88 -6.83
CA ALA A 155 -3.12 -18.19 -7.15
C ALA A 155 -2.76 -18.15 -8.65
N ALA A 156 -3.61 -17.64 -9.54
CA ALA A 156 -3.33 -17.56 -10.98
C ALA A 156 -2.15 -16.61 -11.33
N MET A 157 -1.75 -15.72 -10.41
CA MET A 157 -0.53 -14.92 -10.54
C MET A 157 0.71 -15.60 -9.94
N THR A 158 0.56 -16.79 -9.31
CA THR A 158 1.68 -17.54 -8.74
C THR A 158 2.56 -18.12 -9.83
N GLY A 159 3.82 -17.66 -9.87
CA GLY A 159 4.81 -18.11 -10.85
C GLY A 159 4.96 -17.22 -12.07
N LEU A 160 4.70 -15.90 -11.96
CA LEU A 160 5.11 -14.93 -12.97
C LEU A 160 6.61 -15.09 -13.24
N LYS A 161 6.94 -15.72 -14.38
CA LYS A 161 8.31 -15.75 -14.90
C LYS A 161 8.48 -14.53 -15.78
N PHE A 162 9.03 -13.47 -15.21
CA PHE A 162 9.36 -12.24 -15.94
C PHE A 162 10.30 -12.46 -17.13
N THR A 163 10.90 -13.64 -17.27
CA THR A 163 11.80 -13.99 -18.39
C THR A 163 11.07 -14.46 -19.65
N LYS A 164 9.74 -14.64 -19.60
CA LYS A 164 8.94 -15.04 -20.77
C LYS A 164 7.76 -14.08 -20.93
N PRO A 165 7.37 -13.75 -22.18
CA PRO A 165 6.16 -12.99 -22.41
C PRO A 165 4.94 -13.78 -21.95
N THR A 166 3.98 -13.07 -21.38
CA THR A 166 2.66 -13.60 -21.01
C THR A 166 1.59 -12.62 -21.48
N GLU A 167 0.33 -13.04 -21.49
CA GLU A 167 -0.80 -12.16 -21.83
C GLU A 167 -0.92 -10.93 -20.92
N PHE A 168 -0.32 -10.97 -19.72
CA PHE A 168 -0.29 -9.84 -18.78
C PHE A 168 0.85 -8.86 -19.02
N ASN A 169 1.88 -9.27 -19.76
CA ASN A 169 3.04 -8.44 -20.02
C ASN A 169 2.89 -7.74 -21.37
N ASN A 170 2.81 -6.41 -21.34
CA ASN A 170 2.72 -5.56 -22.53
C ASN A 170 3.99 -4.73 -22.75
N THR A 171 5.06 -4.99 -22.01
CA THR A 171 6.29 -4.22 -22.11
C THR A 171 7.52 -5.09 -21.86
N CYS A 172 8.56 -4.88 -22.67
CA CYS A 172 9.85 -5.53 -22.55
C CYS A 172 10.89 -4.53 -22.03
N ILE A 173 11.57 -4.90 -20.94
CA ILE A 173 12.70 -4.16 -20.38
C ILE A 173 13.99 -4.93 -20.70
N ALA A 174 14.95 -4.25 -21.31
CA ALA A 174 16.31 -4.73 -21.53
C ALA A 174 17.29 -4.03 -20.57
N PHE A 175 18.45 -4.64 -20.35
CA PHE A 175 19.49 -4.12 -19.46
C PHE A 175 20.79 -3.95 -20.24
N LYS A 176 21.47 -2.81 -20.07
CA LYS A 176 22.66 -2.43 -20.87
C LYS A 176 23.77 -3.50 -20.89
N ASN A 177 23.92 -4.24 -19.80
CA ASN A 177 24.99 -5.23 -19.62
C ASN A 177 24.44 -6.68 -19.56
N SER A 178 23.28 -6.96 -20.16
CA SER A 178 22.69 -8.29 -20.16
C SER A 178 21.85 -8.56 -21.40
N ASP A 179 21.99 -9.76 -21.97
CA ASP A 179 21.12 -10.25 -23.04
C ASP A 179 19.74 -10.65 -22.52
N MET A 180 19.56 -10.71 -21.20
CA MET A 180 18.30 -11.06 -20.58
C MET A 180 17.29 -9.91 -20.71
N ARG A 181 16.06 -10.29 -21.01
CA ARG A 181 14.91 -9.39 -21.10
C ARG A 181 13.91 -9.74 -20.02
N VAL A 182 13.26 -8.70 -19.50
CA VAL A 182 12.24 -8.81 -18.47
C VAL A 182 10.93 -8.27 -19.04
N PHE A 183 9.92 -9.12 -19.09
CA PHE A 183 8.58 -8.81 -19.55
C PHE A 183 7.72 -8.40 -18.35
N VAL A 184 7.13 -7.21 -18.41
CA VAL A 184 6.36 -6.59 -17.33
C VAL A 184 5.07 -5.98 -17.85
N ASN A 185 4.17 -5.62 -16.94
CA ASN A 185 3.02 -4.79 -17.24
C ASN A 185 3.38 -3.31 -16.97
N LYS A 186 3.41 -2.45 -18.01
CA LYS A 186 3.81 -1.04 -17.83
C LYS A 186 2.86 -0.31 -16.91
N GLU A 187 1.55 -0.44 -17.07
CA GLU A 187 0.57 0.30 -16.27
C GLU A 187 0.67 -0.07 -14.79
N TYR A 188 0.90 -1.35 -14.49
CA TYR A 188 1.13 -1.79 -13.13
C TYR A 188 2.36 -1.14 -12.50
N LEU A 189 3.46 -1.05 -13.24
CA LEU A 189 4.66 -0.36 -12.78
C LEU A 189 4.41 1.16 -12.60
N MET A 190 3.70 1.81 -13.53
CA MET A 190 3.35 3.23 -13.44
C MET A 190 2.47 3.54 -12.22
N MET A 191 1.50 2.67 -11.91
CA MET A 191 0.65 2.83 -10.72
C MET A 191 1.44 2.78 -9.40
N ASN A 192 2.58 2.08 -9.40
CA ASN A 192 3.41 1.90 -8.21
C ASN A 192 4.60 2.87 -8.14
N SER A 193 4.87 3.63 -9.20
CA SER A 193 6.07 4.46 -9.33
C SER A 193 5.85 5.60 -10.32
N GLN A 194 6.01 6.84 -9.84
CA GLN A 194 6.02 8.00 -10.72
C GLN A 194 7.20 7.96 -11.70
N LYS A 195 8.33 7.35 -11.31
CA LYS A 195 9.49 7.20 -12.20
C LYS A 195 9.21 6.26 -13.36
N PHE A 196 8.49 5.16 -13.13
CA PHE A 196 8.02 4.32 -14.23
C PHE A 196 6.98 5.04 -15.08
N ALA A 197 6.10 5.84 -14.48
CA ALA A 197 5.17 6.68 -15.25
C ALA A 197 5.91 7.63 -16.21
N THR A 198 6.94 8.33 -15.74
CA THR A 198 7.78 9.18 -16.60
C THR A 198 8.56 8.36 -17.63
N LEU A 199 9.10 7.19 -17.25
CA LEU A 199 9.88 6.33 -18.15
C LEU A 199 9.05 5.76 -19.30
N PHE A 200 7.79 5.38 -19.04
CA PHE A 200 6.93 4.74 -20.02
C PHE A 200 6.02 5.72 -20.77
N THR A 201 5.82 6.92 -20.25
CA THR A 201 5.15 7.97 -21.00
C THR A 201 6.10 8.43 -22.10
N PRO A 202 5.76 8.27 -23.38
CA PRO A 202 6.57 8.86 -24.43
C PRO A 202 6.64 10.36 -24.15
N GLU A 203 7.84 10.89 -23.91
CA GLU A 203 8.05 12.33 -23.95
C GLU A 203 7.41 12.80 -25.25
N ARG A 204 6.35 13.59 -25.09
CA ARG A 204 5.68 14.23 -26.20
C ARG A 204 6.77 15.08 -26.82
N ALA A 205 7.37 14.59 -27.91
CA ALA A 205 8.44 15.24 -28.63
C ALA A 205 8.13 16.73 -28.62
N GLU A 206 8.89 17.49 -27.83
CA GLU A 206 8.73 18.93 -27.79
C GLU A 206 8.90 19.37 -29.24
N SER A 207 7.80 19.83 -29.82
CA SER A 207 7.84 20.37 -31.17
C SER A 207 8.88 21.49 -31.14
N PRO A 208 9.85 21.52 -32.06
CA PRO A 208 10.87 22.55 -32.04
C PRO A 208 10.16 23.90 -32.06
N ALA A 209 10.46 24.70 -31.04
CA ALA A 209 9.83 25.97 -30.76
C ALA A 209 9.51 26.75 -32.05
N SER A 210 8.23 27.06 -32.26
CA SER A 210 7.86 28.12 -33.17
C SER A 210 8.45 29.41 -32.61
N ASN A 211 9.53 29.88 -33.24
CA ASN A 211 9.97 31.27 -33.15
C ASN A 211 8.76 32.18 -33.41
N LEU A 212 8.30 32.87 -32.39
CA LEU A 212 7.44 34.04 -32.55
C LEU A 212 8.00 35.18 -31.72
N ASP A 213 7.99 36.34 -32.35
CA ASP A 213 8.88 37.46 -32.16
C ASP A 213 8.91 38.10 -30.77
N LYS A 214 10.11 38.59 -30.46
CA LYS A 214 10.38 39.62 -29.47
C LYS A 214 9.55 40.88 -29.79
N SER A 215 8.87 41.42 -28.78
CA SER A 215 8.63 42.87 -28.71
C SER A 215 8.91 43.36 -27.30
N GLU A 216 9.69 44.43 -27.26
CA GLU A 216 10.34 45.08 -26.13
C GLU A 216 9.37 45.79 -25.17
N SER A 217 9.64 45.67 -23.87
CA SER A 217 9.55 46.73 -22.85
C SER A 217 10.10 46.11 -21.55
N GLY A 218 11.29 46.45 -21.06
CA GLY A 218 11.64 47.78 -20.59
C GLY A 218 11.05 47.93 -19.18
N ASP A 219 11.81 47.54 -18.15
CA ASP A 219 12.04 48.35 -16.95
C ASP A 219 12.91 47.60 -15.91
N ASP A 220 13.80 48.40 -15.31
CA ASP A 220 14.91 48.10 -14.43
C ASP A 220 14.52 47.38 -13.13
N PHE A 221 15.38 46.45 -12.68
CA PHE A 221 15.73 46.34 -11.25
C PHE A 221 17.08 45.61 -11.08
N ASP A 222 18.13 46.38 -10.85
CA ASP A 222 19.42 45.93 -10.32
C ASP A 222 19.30 45.66 -8.80
N ILE A 223 19.52 44.41 -8.34
CA ILE A 223 20.12 44.16 -7.03
C ILE A 223 21.12 43.00 -7.12
N LEU A 224 22.36 43.35 -6.80
CA LEU A 224 23.55 42.51 -6.68
C LEU A 224 23.42 41.43 -5.60
N SER A 225 23.86 40.20 -5.88
CA SER A 225 24.60 39.36 -4.92
C SER A 225 25.40 38.24 -5.60
N SER A 226 26.66 38.57 -5.86
CA SER A 226 27.89 37.79 -5.67
C SER A 226 27.82 36.25 -5.63
N ARG A 227 28.05 35.68 -6.80
CA ARG A 227 28.99 34.59 -7.15
C ARG A 227 29.79 33.93 -6.00
N ALA A 228 29.62 32.62 -5.83
CA ALA A 228 30.71 31.69 -5.52
C ALA A 228 30.60 30.48 -6.45
N SER A 229 31.67 30.28 -7.21
CA SER A 229 31.88 29.31 -8.29
C SER A 229 32.00 27.87 -7.79
N MET A 230 31.25 26.97 -8.42
CA MET A 230 31.50 25.52 -8.44
C MET A 230 31.87 25.10 -9.88
N PRO A 231 32.78 24.13 -10.07
CA PRO A 231 33.24 23.74 -11.39
C PRO A 231 32.24 22.81 -12.08
N GLU A 232 31.84 23.19 -13.30
CA GLU A 232 31.16 22.33 -14.27
C GLU A 232 32.09 21.22 -14.75
N GLN A 233 31.59 19.98 -14.78
CA GLN A 233 32.12 18.91 -15.62
C GLN A 233 31.02 18.46 -16.60
N PRO A 234 31.40 18.05 -17.82
CA PRO A 234 30.55 18.19 -18.99
C PRO A 234 29.46 17.12 -19.08
N LEU A 235 28.26 17.59 -19.37
CA LEU A 235 27.16 16.82 -19.95
C LEU A 235 27.67 16.08 -21.20
N ARG A 236 27.53 14.76 -21.20
CA ARG A 236 27.75 13.91 -22.37
C ARG A 236 26.41 13.63 -23.02
N ASP A 237 26.42 13.72 -24.35
CA ASP A 237 25.33 13.52 -25.30
C ASP A 237 24.36 12.37 -24.94
N ASP A 238 23.08 12.73 -24.82
CA ASP A 238 21.96 11.80 -24.95
C ASP A 238 21.83 11.39 -26.42
N SER A 239 22.51 10.29 -26.77
CA SER A 239 22.33 9.64 -28.06
C SER A 239 21.13 8.69 -28.00
N VAL A 240 19.99 9.16 -28.52
CA VAL A 240 18.87 8.30 -28.92
C VAL A 240 19.34 7.44 -30.09
N LEU A 241 19.73 6.19 -29.82
CA LEU A 241 20.00 5.22 -30.86
C LEU A 241 18.68 4.62 -31.33
N ASP A 242 18.25 5.06 -32.51
CA ASP A 242 17.15 4.51 -33.28
C ASP A 242 17.59 3.14 -33.86
N VAL A 243 17.32 2.05 -33.13
CA VAL A 243 17.64 0.69 -33.57
C VAL A 243 16.50 0.18 -34.45
N ASN A 244 16.43 0.71 -35.67
CA ASN A 244 15.71 0.11 -36.79
C ASN A 244 16.71 -0.53 -37.75
N LEU A 245 17.30 -1.64 -37.34
CA LEU A 245 18.06 -2.53 -38.22
C LEU A 245 18.07 -3.92 -37.61
N LEU A 246 17.09 -4.73 -38.01
CA LEU A 246 17.18 -6.17 -38.25
C LEU A 246 15.81 -6.64 -38.75
N SER A 247 15.65 -6.67 -40.07
CA SER A 247 14.59 -7.42 -40.74
C SER A 247 15.18 -8.09 -41.97
N SER A 248 15.25 -9.42 -41.97
CA SER A 248 15.32 -10.26 -43.17
C SER A 248 15.22 -11.76 -42.81
N HIS A 249 14.30 -12.43 -43.50
CA HIS A 249 13.95 -13.86 -43.51
C HIS A 249 12.93 -14.26 -42.42
N GLY A 250 11.71 -14.72 -42.72
CA GLY A 250 11.20 -15.41 -43.90
C GLY A 250 10.78 -16.81 -43.48
N ASP A 251 9.54 -16.98 -43.01
CA ASP A 251 8.65 -18.12 -43.26
C ASP A 251 7.40 -18.05 -42.37
N GLY A 252 6.24 -18.29 -42.99
CA GLY A 252 4.92 -18.10 -42.42
C GLY A 252 4.52 -19.17 -41.41
N VAL A 253 4.36 -18.75 -40.16
CA VAL A 253 3.47 -19.33 -39.16
C VAL A 253 2.90 -18.15 -38.35
N PRO A 254 1.58 -18.06 -38.09
CA PRO A 254 1.06 -17.03 -37.19
C PRO A 254 1.53 -17.36 -35.77
N SER A 255 2.60 -16.72 -35.33
CA SER A 255 3.11 -16.75 -33.97
C SER A 255 2.20 -15.91 -33.06
N PRO A 256 1.90 -16.32 -31.82
CA PRO A 256 1.05 -15.54 -30.93
C PRO A 256 1.76 -14.22 -30.58
N ALA A 257 1.10 -13.10 -30.90
CA ALA A 257 1.38 -11.73 -30.47
C ALA A 257 2.85 -11.45 -30.10
N VAL A 258 3.67 -11.18 -31.11
CA VAL A 258 5.00 -10.60 -30.93
C VAL A 258 4.85 -9.27 -30.19
N CYS A 259 5.62 -9.06 -29.12
CA CYS A 259 5.78 -7.77 -28.46
C CYS A 259 6.40 -6.76 -29.45
N GLU A 260 5.60 -6.16 -30.33
CA GLU A 260 6.01 -5.05 -31.20
C GLU A 260 6.06 -3.71 -30.44
N GLU A 261 5.70 -3.70 -29.15
CA GLU A 261 5.74 -2.51 -28.30
C GLU A 261 7.12 -2.33 -27.64
N ARG A 262 7.77 -1.22 -28.02
CA ARG A 262 8.95 -0.55 -27.43
C ARG A 262 9.68 -1.30 -26.31
N VAL A 263 10.94 -1.63 -26.59
CA VAL A 263 11.88 -2.13 -25.58
C VAL A 263 12.47 -0.96 -24.80
N PHE A 264 12.31 -0.96 -23.48
CA PHE A 264 12.91 0.06 -22.60
C PHE A 264 14.27 -0.42 -22.10
N LEU A 265 15.30 0.44 -22.19
CA LEU A 265 16.64 0.12 -21.71
C LEU A 265 16.87 0.69 -20.31
N LEU A 266 17.20 -0.17 -19.35
CA LEU A 266 17.65 0.24 -18.02
C LEU A 266 19.18 0.16 -17.92
N GLU A 267 19.80 1.27 -17.56
CA GLU A 267 21.23 1.36 -17.28
C GLU A 267 21.51 1.17 -15.79
N ASP A 268 22.66 0.59 -15.41
CA ASP A 268 23.12 0.47 -14.02
C ASP A 268 22.15 -0.21 -13.04
N VAL A 269 21.28 -1.09 -13.53
CA VAL A 269 20.41 -1.94 -12.71
C VAL A 269 20.86 -3.39 -12.85
N ASN A 270 21.12 -4.06 -11.74
CA ASN A 270 21.36 -5.50 -11.74
C ASN A 270 20.03 -6.23 -11.99
N ILE A 271 20.00 -7.11 -12.99
CA ILE A 271 18.77 -7.82 -13.35
C ILE A 271 18.22 -8.72 -12.24
N LYS A 272 19.09 -9.35 -11.42
CA LYS A 272 18.64 -10.20 -10.31
C LYS A 272 17.96 -9.37 -9.23
N ASP A 273 18.53 -8.21 -8.93
CA ASP A 273 17.96 -7.27 -7.97
C ASP A 273 16.64 -6.68 -8.48
N PHE A 274 16.57 -6.41 -9.78
CA PHE A 274 15.33 -5.99 -10.43
C PHE A 274 14.24 -7.07 -10.36
N ILE A 275 14.56 -8.33 -10.64
CA ILE A 275 13.61 -9.44 -10.54
C ILE A 275 13.14 -9.61 -9.09
N ALA A 276 14.05 -9.59 -8.11
CA ALA A 276 13.68 -9.66 -6.70
C ALA A 276 12.74 -8.51 -6.32
N PHE A 277 13.02 -7.29 -6.80
CA PHE A 277 12.12 -6.15 -6.64
C PHE A 277 10.75 -6.40 -7.31
N LEU A 278 10.72 -6.90 -8.55
CA LEU A 278 9.46 -7.24 -9.23
C LEU A 278 8.65 -8.26 -8.45
N GLU A 279 9.28 -9.29 -7.91
CA GLU A 279 8.65 -10.32 -7.06
C GLU A 279 8.07 -9.75 -5.75
N THR A 280 8.51 -8.57 -5.31
CA THR A 280 7.94 -7.88 -4.13
C THR A 280 6.78 -6.93 -4.46
N ILE A 281 6.70 -6.42 -5.70
CA ILE A 281 5.61 -5.55 -6.16
C ILE A 281 4.53 -6.31 -6.93
N TYR A 282 4.85 -7.41 -7.59
CA TYR A 282 3.90 -8.25 -8.30
C TYR A 282 3.45 -9.41 -7.41
N PRO A 283 2.17 -9.79 -7.47
CA PRO A 283 1.68 -11.00 -6.84
C PRO A 283 2.29 -12.28 -7.45
N PRO A 284 2.48 -13.33 -6.64
CA PRO A 284 2.37 -13.37 -5.20
C PRO A 284 3.50 -12.56 -4.59
N PHE A 285 3.14 -11.63 -3.70
CA PHE A 285 4.12 -10.74 -3.10
C PHE A 285 5.11 -11.54 -2.28
N HIS A 286 6.38 -11.45 -2.64
CA HIS A 286 7.44 -11.98 -1.79
C HIS A 286 7.60 -11.07 -0.57
N ASN A 287 7.66 -11.69 0.60
CA ASN A 287 7.94 -10.98 1.83
C ASN A 287 9.37 -10.44 1.81
N ILE A 288 9.60 -9.30 2.45
CA ILE A 288 10.95 -8.80 2.67
C ILE A 288 11.60 -9.65 3.78
N THR A 289 12.78 -10.18 3.49
CA THR A 289 13.58 -11.03 4.37
C THR A 289 15.02 -10.55 4.38
N GLY A 290 15.85 -11.15 5.24
CA GLY A 290 17.27 -10.80 5.33
C GLY A 290 18.04 -11.14 4.05
N GLU A 291 17.52 -12.08 3.26
CA GLU A 291 18.15 -12.56 2.03
C GLU A 291 17.87 -11.64 0.83
N ASN A 292 16.73 -10.93 0.82
CA ASN A 292 16.31 -10.11 -0.32
C ASN A 292 16.29 -8.59 -0.03
N VAL A 293 16.35 -8.15 1.23
CA VAL A 293 16.23 -6.72 1.53
C VAL A 293 17.36 -5.90 0.89
N GLU A 294 18.58 -6.45 0.82
CA GLU A 294 19.73 -5.75 0.24
C GLU A 294 19.62 -5.57 -1.28
N SER A 295 18.91 -6.46 -1.98
CA SER A 295 18.69 -6.37 -3.44
C SER A 295 17.46 -5.55 -3.79
N VAL A 296 16.37 -5.71 -3.02
CA VAL A 296 15.11 -5.00 -3.23
C VAL A 296 15.24 -3.52 -2.92
N LEU A 297 15.94 -3.17 -1.84
CA LEU A 297 15.95 -1.82 -1.29
C LEU A 297 16.57 -0.76 -2.23
N PRO A 298 17.75 -0.97 -2.84
CA PRO A 298 18.31 -0.02 -3.80
C PRO A 298 17.39 0.20 -5.00
N THR A 299 16.77 -0.88 -5.50
CA THR A 299 15.89 -0.85 -6.66
C THR A 299 14.59 -0.10 -6.35
N ALA A 300 13.96 -0.39 -5.21
CA ALA A 300 12.76 0.32 -4.75
C ALA A 300 13.02 1.83 -4.56
N PHE A 301 14.17 2.20 -4.02
CA PHE A 301 14.55 3.61 -3.87
C PHE A 301 14.82 4.27 -5.22
N ARG A 302 15.53 3.57 -6.11
CA ARG A 302 15.85 4.06 -7.46
C ARG A 302 14.58 4.36 -8.26
N PHE A 303 13.57 3.51 -8.17
CA PHE A 303 12.30 3.68 -8.86
C PHE A 303 11.22 4.35 -7.99
N ASP A 304 11.58 4.89 -6.83
CA ASP A 304 10.67 5.66 -5.98
C ASP A 304 9.35 4.94 -5.63
N VAL A 305 9.48 3.68 -5.20
CA VAL A 305 8.33 2.82 -4.83
C VAL A 305 8.15 2.83 -3.32
N GLU A 306 7.48 3.87 -2.83
CA GLU A 306 7.38 4.21 -1.40
C GLU A 306 6.85 3.06 -0.53
N HIS A 307 5.81 2.37 -0.97
CA HIS A 307 5.22 1.30 -0.17
C HIS A 307 6.16 0.09 0.02
N ILE A 308 7.09 -0.15 -0.91
CA ILE A 308 8.14 -1.17 -0.74
C ILE A 308 9.25 -0.67 0.18
N LEU A 309 9.65 0.61 0.06
CA LEU A 309 10.60 1.22 1.00
C LEU A 309 10.09 1.10 2.44
N LYS A 310 8.80 1.36 2.68
CA LYS A 310 8.16 1.20 3.98
C LYS A 310 8.13 -0.26 4.46
N LYS A 311 7.91 -1.23 3.56
CA LYS A 311 8.01 -2.67 3.89
C LYS A 311 9.43 -3.04 4.31
N CYS A 312 10.45 -2.57 3.59
CA CYS A 312 11.84 -2.78 3.94
C CYS A 312 12.19 -2.13 5.28
N GLU A 313 11.75 -0.89 5.53
CA GLU A 313 11.94 -0.19 6.80
C GLU A 313 11.32 -0.97 7.97
N ASN A 314 10.08 -1.44 7.80
CA ASN A 314 9.39 -2.24 8.80
C ASN A 314 10.13 -3.55 9.09
N TYR A 315 10.60 -4.25 8.06
CA TYR A 315 11.41 -5.46 8.22
C TYR A 315 12.69 -5.16 9.00
N LEU A 316 13.43 -4.12 8.63
CA LEU A 316 14.69 -3.72 9.28
C LEU A 316 14.55 -3.31 10.75
N ARG A 317 13.32 -3.08 11.24
CA ARG A 317 13.01 -2.83 12.66
C ARG A 317 12.78 -4.11 13.46
N THR A 318 12.50 -5.24 12.81
CA THR A 318 12.20 -6.54 13.44
C THR A 318 13.43 -7.18 14.09
N GLU A 319 13.19 -8.11 15.02
CA GLU A 319 14.26 -8.88 15.68
C GLU A 319 15.04 -9.77 14.69
N ASP A 320 14.38 -10.32 13.67
CA ASP A 320 15.05 -11.16 12.68
C ASP A 320 16.02 -10.35 11.80
N ALA A 321 15.67 -9.11 11.49
CA ALA A 321 16.60 -8.20 10.84
C ALA A 321 17.78 -7.82 11.75
N ARG A 322 17.59 -7.68 13.06
CA ARG A 322 18.69 -7.38 14.01
C ARG A 322 19.72 -8.52 14.11
N LYS A 323 19.31 -9.76 13.86
CA LYS A 323 20.23 -10.92 13.77
C LYS A 323 21.08 -10.88 12.50
N SER A 324 20.50 -10.37 11.40
CA SER A 324 21.14 -10.34 10.08
C SER A 324 21.97 -9.07 9.86
N PHE A 325 21.52 -7.94 10.42
CA PHE A 325 22.10 -6.62 10.21
C PHE A 325 22.42 -5.94 11.54
N GLY A 326 23.70 -5.64 11.75
CA GLY A 326 24.16 -4.89 12.93
C GLY A 326 23.66 -3.43 12.91
N LEU A 327 23.76 -2.77 14.07
CA LEU A 327 23.34 -1.37 14.26
C LEU A 327 23.91 -0.42 13.19
N PHE A 328 25.21 -0.54 12.90
CA PHE A 328 25.88 0.28 11.90
C PHE A 328 25.22 0.15 10.51
N GLN A 329 25.02 -1.08 10.03
CA GLN A 329 24.47 -1.32 8.70
C GLN A 329 23.01 -0.87 8.59
N ARG A 330 22.22 -1.09 9.65
CA ARG A 330 20.84 -0.58 9.72
C ARG A 330 20.80 0.95 9.67
N LEU A 331 21.74 1.63 10.33
CA LEU A 331 21.83 3.09 10.28
C LEU A 331 22.31 3.59 8.90
N VAL A 332 23.21 2.87 8.23
CA VAL A 332 23.59 3.13 6.84
C VAL A 332 22.38 3.02 5.93
N PHE A 333 21.59 1.95 6.02
CA PHE A 333 20.35 1.82 5.25
C PHE A 333 19.38 2.95 5.56
N ALA A 334 19.18 3.25 6.84
CA ALA A 334 18.23 4.27 7.24
C ALA A 334 18.57 5.65 6.68
N THR A 335 19.85 6.00 6.70
CA THR A 335 20.33 7.29 6.19
C THR A 335 20.29 7.32 4.67
N THR A 336 20.83 6.28 4.01
CA THR A 336 20.96 6.22 2.54
C THR A 336 19.59 6.23 1.85
N TYR A 337 18.61 5.54 2.43
CA TYR A 337 17.27 5.38 1.86
C TYR A 337 16.20 6.22 2.57
N LYS A 338 16.61 7.20 3.39
CA LYS A 338 15.74 8.18 4.06
C LYS A 338 14.63 7.55 4.92
N MET A 339 14.94 6.48 5.64
CA MET A 339 14.02 5.76 6.54
C MET A 339 14.03 6.38 7.93
N GLY A 340 13.23 7.43 8.13
CA GLY A 340 13.24 8.20 9.38
C GLY A 340 12.86 7.38 10.63
N SER A 341 11.93 6.44 10.49
CA SER A 341 11.48 5.59 11.59
C SER A 341 12.58 4.60 12.01
N LEU A 342 13.25 3.94 11.06
CA LEU A 342 14.39 3.06 11.36
C LEU A 342 15.59 3.86 11.91
N GLN A 343 15.84 5.06 11.38
CA GLN A 343 16.91 5.93 11.83
C GLN A 343 16.72 6.28 13.31
N ASN A 344 15.53 6.73 13.70
CA ASN A 344 15.20 7.07 15.08
C ASN A 344 15.38 5.86 16.01
N ASP A 345 14.87 4.68 15.62
CA ASP A 345 15.07 3.45 16.37
C ASP A 345 16.56 3.14 16.58
N CYS A 346 17.41 3.32 15.56
CA CYS A 346 18.84 3.08 15.68
C CYS A 346 19.52 4.10 16.61
N LEU A 347 19.16 5.39 16.52
CA LEU A 347 19.75 6.44 17.35
C LEU A 347 19.35 6.34 18.83
N THR A 348 18.18 5.78 19.13
CA THR A 348 17.78 5.50 20.53
C THR A 348 18.62 4.43 21.21
N LEU A 349 19.26 3.54 20.44
CA LEU A 349 20.20 2.55 20.96
C LEU A 349 21.57 3.17 21.31
N LEU A 350 21.88 4.35 20.77
CA LEU A 350 23.07 5.14 21.12
C LEU A 350 22.70 6.07 22.28
N GLN A 351 22.82 5.56 23.51
CA GLN A 351 22.28 6.22 24.70
C GLN A 351 23.12 7.42 25.13
N ASN A 352 24.44 7.30 25.02
CA ASN A 352 25.40 8.29 25.51
C ASN A 352 26.36 8.74 24.40
N SER A 353 27.13 9.79 24.69
CA SER A 353 28.14 10.37 23.77
C SER A 353 29.23 9.36 23.38
N ARG A 354 29.61 8.46 24.29
CA ARG A 354 30.63 7.42 24.04
C ARG A 354 30.16 6.39 23.02
N ASP A 355 28.91 5.97 23.04
CA ASP A 355 28.35 5.02 22.06
C ASP A 355 28.45 5.62 20.64
N VAL A 356 28.15 6.91 20.51
CA VAL A 356 28.22 7.63 19.22
C VAL A 356 29.67 7.78 18.76
N LEU A 357 30.61 8.07 19.67
CA LEU A 357 32.04 8.13 19.34
C LEU A 357 32.58 6.78 18.85
N LEU A 358 32.23 5.68 19.53
CA LEU A 358 32.62 4.33 19.10
C LEU A 358 32.13 4.03 17.68
N LEU A 359 30.94 4.49 17.33
CA LEU A 359 30.40 4.31 15.99
C LEU A 359 31.09 5.22 14.96
N LEU A 360 31.42 6.47 15.32
CA LEU A 360 32.16 7.42 14.47
C LEU A 360 33.59 6.96 14.18
N ASP A 361 34.21 6.25 15.12
CA ASP A 361 35.54 5.68 14.98
C ASP A 361 35.57 4.40 14.13
N ASP A 362 34.40 3.81 13.83
CA ASP A 362 34.31 2.64 12.96
C ASP A 362 34.85 2.98 11.56
N PRO A 363 35.85 2.24 11.04
CA PRO A 363 36.47 2.54 9.76
C PRO A 363 35.47 2.52 8.59
N ARG A 364 34.35 1.79 8.74
CA ARG A 364 33.30 1.70 7.72
C ARG A 364 32.56 3.02 7.54
N VAL A 365 32.55 3.93 8.53
CA VAL A 365 31.94 5.28 8.41
C VAL A 365 32.58 6.07 7.27
N LYS A 366 33.89 5.89 7.03
CA LYS A 366 34.61 6.61 5.97
C LYS A 366 34.09 6.28 4.57
N ASN A 367 33.56 5.08 4.39
CA ASN A 367 33.03 4.60 3.10
C ASN A 367 31.51 4.76 3.00
N ALA A 368 30.85 5.21 4.08
CA ALA A 368 29.41 5.44 4.10
C ALA A 368 29.04 6.82 3.52
N SER A 369 27.74 7.08 3.35
CA SER A 369 27.26 8.39 2.93
C SER A 369 27.75 9.51 3.87
N PRO A 370 28.17 10.68 3.36
CA PRO A 370 28.48 11.85 4.17
C PRO A 370 27.35 12.24 5.14
N ASP A 371 26.10 11.98 4.74
CA ASP A 371 24.91 12.25 5.56
C ASP A 371 24.93 11.47 6.87
N LEU A 372 25.49 10.25 6.86
CA LEU A 372 25.62 9.42 8.07
C LEU A 372 26.57 10.09 9.06
N ARG A 373 27.70 10.60 8.58
CA ARG A 373 28.67 11.29 9.43
C ARG A 373 28.07 12.56 10.01
N TYR A 374 27.34 13.34 9.21
CA TYR A 374 26.63 14.52 9.68
C TYR A 374 25.61 14.16 10.77
N LEU A 375 24.78 13.14 10.53
CA LEU A 375 23.79 12.66 11.49
C LEU A 375 24.42 12.23 12.83
N LEU A 376 25.53 11.50 12.76
CA LEU A 376 26.25 11.05 13.96
C LEU A 376 26.86 12.21 14.74
N LEU A 377 27.43 13.21 14.06
CA LEU A 377 27.97 14.41 14.72
C LEU A 377 26.88 15.26 15.36
N GLU A 378 25.73 15.41 14.70
CA GLU A 378 24.56 16.09 15.26
C GLU A 378 24.06 15.35 16.51
N THR A 379 23.98 14.02 16.42
CA THR A 379 23.58 13.16 17.55
C THR A 379 24.56 13.28 18.71
N LEU A 380 25.86 13.25 18.44
CA LEU A 380 26.92 13.40 19.45
C LEU A 380 26.78 14.73 20.20
N HIS A 381 26.60 15.83 19.48
CA HIS A 381 26.42 17.15 20.06
C HIS A 381 25.14 17.23 20.92
N LYS A 382 24.04 16.60 20.49
CA LYS A 382 22.82 16.48 21.31
C LYS A 382 23.07 15.71 22.60
N ARG A 383 23.78 14.57 22.55
CA ARG A 383 24.10 13.75 23.74
C ARG A 383 24.97 14.50 24.74
N PHE A 384 26.01 15.20 24.30
CA PHE A 384 26.85 16.01 25.20
C PHE A 384 26.06 17.10 25.93
N ARG A 385 25.12 17.78 25.24
CA ARG A 385 24.26 18.79 25.88
C ARG A 385 23.32 18.18 26.92
N SER A 386 22.73 17.03 26.62
CA SER A 386 21.86 16.30 27.56
C SER A 386 22.62 15.82 28.80
N GLU A 387 23.86 15.35 28.63
CA GLU A 387 24.73 14.91 29.72
C GLU A 387 25.16 16.08 30.63
N ALA A 388 25.53 17.23 30.04
CA ALA A 388 25.93 18.42 30.79
C ALA A 388 24.80 19.07 31.61
N GLY A 389 23.54 18.89 31.19
CA GLY A 389 22.37 19.38 31.93
C GLY A 389 21.99 18.52 33.14
N THR A 390 22.65 17.37 33.34
CA THR A 390 22.38 16.43 34.43
C THR A 390 23.49 16.51 35.49
N SER A 391 23.72 17.69 36.08
CA SER A 391 24.58 17.80 37.27
C SER A 391 23.83 17.36 38.54
N PRO A 392 24.48 16.67 39.50
CA PRO A 392 23.84 16.19 40.71
C PRO A 392 23.52 17.36 41.65
N SER A 393 22.25 17.47 42.04
CA SER A 393 21.84 18.20 43.25
C SER A 393 22.33 17.41 44.47
N GLU A 394 23.54 17.68 44.94
CA GLU A 394 24.02 17.25 46.26
C GLU A 394 23.62 18.26 47.36
N ALA A 395 23.29 17.68 48.52
CA ALA A 395 23.39 18.27 49.87
C ALA A 395 22.22 19.12 50.42
N ASP A 396 21.30 18.44 51.13
CA ASP A 396 20.82 18.80 52.47
C ASP A 396 20.83 17.48 53.26
N GLY A 397 21.44 17.29 54.42
CA GLY A 397 22.20 18.13 55.33
C GLY A 397 22.37 17.26 56.57
N ALA A 398 23.56 16.71 56.80
CA ALA A 398 23.87 16.02 58.06
C ALA A 398 24.07 17.09 59.14
N SER A 399 23.08 17.26 60.03
CA SER A 399 23.26 17.98 61.28
C SER A 399 23.29 17.01 62.44
N THR A 400 24.50 16.77 62.92
CA THR A 400 24.81 16.19 64.22
C THR A 400 24.43 17.22 65.30
N THR A 401 23.50 16.89 66.20
CA THR A 401 23.45 17.55 67.52
C THR A 401 23.32 16.53 68.63
N SER A 402 24.31 16.59 69.51
CA SER A 402 24.45 15.92 70.79
C SER A 402 23.45 16.39 71.85
N ASN A 403 23.17 15.48 72.79
CA ASN A 403 22.82 15.67 74.21
C ASN A 403 21.44 16.26 74.56
N PHE A 404 20.53 15.41 75.09
CA PHE A 404 20.33 15.22 76.53
C PHE A 404 19.57 13.91 76.81
#